data_AF-A0A2U8HJ61-F1
#
_entry.id   AF-A0A2U8HJ61-F1
#
_cell.length_a   1.000
_cell.length_b   1.000
_cell.length_c   1.000
_cell.angle_alpha   90.00
_cell.angle_beta   90.00
_cell.angle_gamma   90.00
#
_symmetry.space_group_name_H-M   'P 1'
#
loop_
_entity.id
_entity.type
_entity.pdbx_description
1 polymer ?
#
loop_
_entity_poly.entity_id
_entity_poly.type
_entity_poly.pdbx_seq_one_letter_code
_entity_poly.pdbx_strand_id
1 'polypeptide(L)'
;MKAQAVAETLEPGATVSGVAARYEIMPSQLTAWRRLAKEGKLVLPALEIDEPVFAPLVIPDEIAAASEPELPCAEAPIRIVRGSVVIELAQDVPVSRIAEIVHALEAHPC
;
A
#
# COMPACT_ATOMS: atom_id res chain seq x y z
N MET A 1 26.11 -20.05 -9.10
CA MET A 1 26.12 -20.97 -7.94
C MET A 1 25.04 -20.61 -6.90
N LYS A 2 25.13 -19.49 -6.16
CA LYS A 2 24.16 -19.15 -5.07
C LYS A 2 22.69 -19.10 -5.53
N ALA A 3 22.43 -18.42 -6.62
CA ALA A 3 21.08 -18.31 -7.20
C ALA A 3 20.54 -19.66 -7.66
N GLN A 4 21.39 -20.53 -8.24
CA GLN A 4 21.02 -21.88 -8.64
C GLN A 4 20.66 -22.75 -7.43
N ALA A 5 21.48 -22.72 -6.38
CA ALA A 5 21.20 -23.44 -5.14
C ALA A 5 19.87 -22.98 -4.52
N VAL A 6 19.58 -21.68 -4.52
CA VAL A 6 18.28 -21.17 -4.04
C VAL A 6 17.13 -21.61 -4.95
N ALA A 7 17.30 -21.55 -6.27
CA ALA A 7 16.29 -22.00 -7.23
C ALA A 7 15.93 -23.49 -7.04
N GLU A 8 16.92 -24.37 -6.86
CA GLU A 8 16.68 -25.79 -6.56
C GLU A 8 15.89 -26.01 -5.26
N THR A 9 15.99 -25.12 -4.26
CA THR A 9 15.15 -25.24 -3.06
C THR A 9 13.68 -24.90 -3.28
N LEU A 10 13.33 -24.33 -4.42
CA LEU A 10 11.96 -23.97 -4.79
C LEU A 10 11.27 -25.09 -5.59
N GLU A 11 12.00 -26.12 -6.03
CA GLU A 11 11.42 -27.27 -6.71
C GLU A 11 10.52 -28.09 -5.76
N PRO A 12 9.40 -28.65 -6.25
CA PRO A 12 8.54 -29.52 -5.44
C PRO A 12 9.33 -30.69 -4.83
N GLY A 13 9.22 -30.88 -3.51
CA GLY A 13 9.89 -31.96 -2.80
C GLY A 13 11.36 -31.70 -2.44
N ALA A 14 11.95 -30.56 -2.83
CA ALA A 14 13.30 -30.19 -2.42
C ALA A 14 13.38 -29.87 -0.92
N THR A 15 14.46 -30.31 -0.27
CA THR A 15 14.76 -29.98 1.14
C THR A 15 16.00 -29.12 1.24
N VAL A 16 16.00 -28.16 2.17
CA VAL A 16 17.15 -27.25 2.39
C VAL A 16 18.42 -28.05 2.72
N SER A 17 18.31 -29.06 3.58
CA SER A 17 19.46 -29.90 3.94
C SER A 17 19.99 -30.71 2.77
N GLY A 18 19.10 -31.27 1.93
CA GLY A 18 19.51 -32.05 0.75
C GLY A 18 20.20 -31.18 -0.30
N VAL A 19 19.68 -29.98 -0.56
CA VAL A 19 20.31 -29.03 -1.48
C VAL A 19 21.64 -28.52 -0.89
N ALA A 20 21.68 -28.16 0.39
CA ALA A 20 22.90 -27.70 1.04
C ALA A 20 24.03 -28.75 0.98
N ALA A 21 23.70 -30.04 1.14
CA ALA A 21 24.67 -31.12 1.01
C ALA A 21 25.24 -31.25 -0.42
N ARG A 22 24.41 -31.12 -1.47
CA ARG A 22 24.88 -31.17 -2.88
C ARG A 22 25.84 -30.03 -3.23
N TYR A 23 25.63 -28.87 -2.62
CA TYR A 23 26.46 -27.67 -2.83
C TYR A 23 27.58 -27.53 -1.81
N GLU A 24 27.75 -28.49 -0.89
CA GLU A 24 28.75 -28.49 0.19
C GLU A 24 28.73 -27.20 1.04
N ILE A 25 27.53 -26.66 1.26
CA ILE A 25 27.32 -25.44 2.05
C ILE A 25 26.54 -25.74 3.34
N MET A 26 26.61 -24.81 4.29
CA MET A 26 25.80 -24.91 5.50
C MET A 26 24.33 -24.60 5.23
N PRO A 27 23.36 -25.36 5.78
CA PRO A 27 21.92 -25.06 5.64
C PRO A 27 21.51 -23.64 6.08
N SER A 28 22.24 -23.08 7.05
CA SER A 28 22.04 -21.70 7.53
C SER A 28 22.36 -20.66 6.45
N GLN A 29 23.39 -20.88 5.63
CA GLN A 29 23.75 -20.01 4.51
C GLN A 29 22.67 -20.06 3.43
N LEU A 30 22.17 -21.26 3.13
CA LEU A 30 21.10 -21.43 2.14
C LEU A 30 19.80 -20.76 2.59
N THR A 31 19.49 -20.82 3.89
CA THR A 31 18.36 -20.08 4.49
C THR A 31 18.55 -18.56 4.34
N ALA A 32 19.74 -18.03 4.62
CA ALA A 32 20.03 -16.61 4.46
C ALA A 32 19.87 -16.15 2.99
N TRP A 33 20.31 -16.96 2.02
CA TRP A 33 20.16 -16.64 0.60
C TRP A 33 18.70 -16.74 0.13
N ARG A 34 17.91 -17.70 0.63
CA ARG A 34 16.45 -17.75 0.40
C ARG A 34 15.75 -16.47 0.88
N ARG A 35 16.16 -15.92 2.02
CA ARG A 35 15.64 -14.64 2.51
C ARG A 35 15.98 -13.49 1.54
N LEU A 36 17.23 -13.40 1.09
CA LEU A 36 17.65 -12.37 0.13
C LEU A 36 16.90 -12.47 -1.19
N ALA A 37 16.60 -13.68 -1.66
CA ALA A 37 15.80 -13.88 -2.86
C ALA A 37 14.36 -13.40 -2.68
N LYS A 38 13.74 -13.71 -1.53
CA LYS A 38 12.41 -13.19 -1.16
C LYS A 38 12.36 -11.66 -1.10
N GLU A 39 13.43 -11.04 -0.61
CA GLU A 39 13.58 -9.58 -0.55
C GLU A 39 13.91 -8.94 -1.91
N GLY A 40 14.03 -9.72 -3.00
CA GLY A 40 14.42 -9.23 -4.32
C GLY A 40 15.89 -8.83 -4.44
N LYS A 41 16.71 -9.12 -3.43
CA LYS A 41 18.15 -8.77 -3.37
C LYS A 41 19.06 -9.84 -3.96
N LEU A 42 18.50 -11.01 -4.30
CA LEU A 42 19.19 -12.08 -5.01
C LEU A 42 18.35 -12.49 -6.21
N VAL A 43 18.83 -12.15 -7.41
CA VAL A 43 18.19 -12.53 -8.68
C VAL A 43 18.32 -14.04 -8.87
N LEU A 44 17.18 -14.70 -9.07
CA LEU A 44 17.13 -16.13 -9.37
C LEU A 44 17.14 -16.36 -10.88
N PRO A 45 17.67 -17.49 -11.36
CA PRO A 45 17.47 -17.89 -12.75
C PRO A 45 15.97 -17.97 -13.06
N ALA A 46 15.60 -17.66 -14.30
CA ALA A 46 14.24 -17.86 -14.77
C ALA A 46 13.88 -19.34 -14.58
N LEU A 47 12.92 -19.60 -13.71
CA LEU A 47 12.35 -20.92 -13.58
C LEU A 47 11.56 -21.18 -14.86
N GLU A 48 11.70 -22.37 -15.46
CA GLU A 48 10.79 -22.85 -16.50
C GLU A 48 9.44 -23.19 -15.86
N ILE A 49 8.77 -22.17 -15.35
CA ILE A 49 7.37 -22.21 -14.98
C ILE A 49 6.64 -22.00 -16.31
N ASP A 50 5.65 -22.84 -16.62
CA ASP A 50 4.65 -22.50 -17.63
C ASP A 50 4.26 -21.04 -17.40
N GLU A 51 4.37 -20.23 -18.45
CA GLU A 51 4.36 -18.77 -18.44
C GLU A 51 3.50 -18.23 -17.28
N PRO A 52 4.09 -17.49 -16.31
CA PRO A 52 3.40 -17.16 -15.08
C PRO A 52 2.06 -16.50 -15.42
N VAL A 53 0.97 -17.21 -15.09
CA VAL A 53 -0.38 -16.76 -15.41
C VAL A 53 -0.74 -15.66 -14.41
N PHE A 54 -0.44 -14.42 -14.79
CA PHE A 54 -0.91 -13.25 -14.08
C PHE A 54 -2.36 -12.98 -14.50
N ALA A 55 -3.31 -13.26 -13.62
CA ALA A 55 -4.67 -12.80 -13.81
C ALA A 55 -4.69 -11.26 -13.63
N PRO A 56 -5.27 -10.50 -14.56
CA PRO A 56 -5.44 -9.06 -14.39
C PRO A 56 -6.30 -8.79 -13.15
N LEU A 57 -5.82 -7.92 -12.26
CA LEU A 57 -6.64 -7.39 -11.17
C LEU A 57 -7.66 -6.42 -11.78
N VAL A 58 -8.88 -6.89 -11.94
CA VAL A 58 -10.02 -6.04 -12.30
C VAL A 58 -10.56 -5.46 -11.01
N ILE A 59 -10.35 -4.16 -10.78
CA ILE A 59 -11.05 -3.41 -9.75
C ILE A 59 -12.40 -3.06 -10.37
N PRO A 60 -13.53 -3.67 -9.94
CA PRO A 60 -14.84 -3.24 -10.40
C PRO A 60 -15.04 -1.77 -10.01
N ASP A 61 -15.53 -0.96 -10.95
CA ASP A 61 -15.76 0.49 -10.80
C ASP A 61 -16.66 0.87 -9.62
N GLU A 62 -17.32 -0.09 -8.95
CA GLU A 62 -18.10 0.17 -7.75
C GLU A 62 -17.25 0.53 -6.51
N ILE A 63 -15.91 0.42 -6.59
CA ILE A 63 -14.97 0.89 -5.55
C ILE A 63 -13.99 1.96 -6.09
N ALA A 64 -14.27 2.57 -7.25
CA ALA A 64 -13.63 3.83 -7.63
C ALA A 64 -14.16 5.03 -6.82
N ALA A 65 -15.05 4.79 -5.83
CA ALA A 65 -15.48 5.80 -4.86
C ALA A 65 -14.64 5.82 -3.56
N ALA A 66 -13.64 4.94 -3.38
CA ALA A 66 -12.96 4.83 -2.08
C ALA A 66 -11.43 4.76 -2.06
N SER A 67 -10.69 4.74 -3.16
CA SER A 67 -9.21 4.72 -3.08
C SER A 67 -8.49 5.23 -4.34
N GLU A 68 -8.84 6.41 -4.81
CA GLU A 68 -7.79 7.33 -5.27
C GLU A 68 -7.51 8.28 -4.10
N PRO A 69 -6.25 8.60 -3.77
CA PRO A 69 -6.01 9.89 -3.15
C PRO A 69 -6.36 10.91 -4.23
N GLU A 70 -7.66 11.20 -4.36
CA GLU A 70 -8.11 12.36 -5.09
C GLU A 70 -7.30 13.51 -4.50
N LEU A 71 -6.40 14.07 -5.31
CA LEU A 71 -6.05 15.46 -5.13
C LEU A 71 -7.39 16.16 -4.94
N PRO A 72 -7.68 16.79 -3.79
CA PRO A 72 -8.98 17.40 -3.58
C PRO A 72 -9.10 18.55 -4.57
N CYS A 73 -9.63 18.26 -5.75
CA CYS A 73 -9.91 19.21 -6.82
C CYS A 73 -11.43 19.45 -6.93
N ALA A 74 -12.18 18.99 -5.93
CA ALA A 74 -13.39 19.65 -5.50
C ALA A 74 -13.03 20.40 -4.22
N GLU A 75 -12.86 21.72 -4.33
CA GLU A 75 -12.64 22.63 -3.21
C GLU A 75 -13.79 22.51 -2.19
N ALA A 76 -13.66 21.58 -1.24
CA ALA A 76 -14.69 21.33 -0.24
C ALA A 76 -15.02 22.63 0.51
N PRO A 77 -16.31 22.97 0.71
CA PRO A 77 -16.70 24.20 1.37
C PRO A 77 -16.20 24.22 2.82
N ILE A 78 -15.88 25.41 3.32
CA ILE A 78 -15.54 25.61 4.73
C ILE A 78 -16.81 25.36 5.56
N ARG A 79 -16.77 24.37 6.46
CA ARG A 79 -17.91 23.98 7.28
C ARG A 79 -17.73 24.40 8.74
N ILE A 80 -18.65 25.23 9.25
CA ILE A 80 -18.71 25.64 10.65
C ILE A 80 -19.87 24.90 11.32
N VAL A 81 -19.62 24.24 12.46
CA VAL A 81 -20.62 23.43 13.18
C VAL A 81 -20.78 23.93 14.61
N ARG A 82 -22.04 24.17 15.03
CA ARG A 82 -22.40 24.52 16.42
C ARG A 82 -23.68 23.80 16.82
N GLY A 83 -23.56 22.77 17.67
CA GLY A 83 -24.70 21.94 18.04
C GLY A 83 -25.36 21.32 16.81
N SER A 84 -26.63 21.65 16.57
CA SER A 84 -27.38 21.23 15.37
C SER A 84 -27.23 22.18 14.18
N VAL A 85 -26.57 23.32 14.34
CA VAL A 85 -26.38 24.30 13.27
C VAL A 85 -25.15 23.94 12.45
N VAL A 86 -25.33 23.86 11.15
CA VAL A 86 -24.27 23.64 10.16
C VAL A 86 -24.31 24.79 9.15
N ILE A 87 -23.17 25.46 8.96
CA ILE A 87 -22.99 26.54 8.00
C ILE A 87 -21.91 26.10 7.01
N GLU A 88 -22.23 26.15 5.72
CA GLU A 88 -21.29 25.86 4.63
C GLU A 88 -20.96 27.17 3.90
N LEU A 89 -19.67 27.40 3.69
CA LEU A 89 -19.10 28.62 3.12
C LEU A 89 -18.21 28.26 1.93
N ALA A 90 -18.21 29.09 0.90
CA ALA A 90 -17.26 28.96 -0.20
C ALA A 90 -15.82 29.19 0.30
N GLN A 91 -14.82 28.65 -0.41
CA GLN A 91 -13.41 28.78 0.01
C GLN A 91 -12.85 30.20 -0.15
N ASP A 92 -13.48 31.03 -0.98
CA ASP A 92 -13.11 32.43 -1.21
C ASP A 92 -13.71 33.40 -0.18
N VAL A 93 -14.42 32.90 0.83
CA VAL A 93 -15.01 33.74 1.89
C VAL A 93 -13.89 34.43 2.68
N PRO A 94 -13.93 35.77 2.81
CA PRO A 94 -12.89 36.50 3.53
C PRO A 94 -12.90 36.16 5.01
N VAL A 95 -11.70 36.09 5.61
CA VAL A 95 -11.48 35.74 7.02
C VAL A 95 -12.28 36.64 7.98
N SER A 96 -12.45 37.92 7.65
CA SER A 96 -13.28 38.85 8.43
C SER A 96 -14.72 38.37 8.56
N ARG A 97 -15.30 37.84 7.48
CA ARG A 97 -16.67 37.33 7.47
C ARG A 97 -16.80 36.05 8.29
N ILE A 98 -15.79 35.19 8.26
CA ILE A 98 -15.75 33.98 9.10
C ILE A 98 -15.71 34.38 10.59
N ALA A 99 -14.87 35.35 10.96
CA ALA A 99 -14.78 35.84 12.33
C ALA A 99 -16.09 36.47 12.82
N GLU A 100 -16.76 37.26 11.97
CA GLU A 100 -18.10 37.81 12.28
C GLU A 100 -19.12 36.72 12.56
N ILE A 101 -19.14 35.66 11.74
CA ILE A 101 -20.05 34.51 11.92
C ILE A 101 -19.77 33.80 13.24
N VAL A 102 -18.49 33.53 13.55
CA VAL A 102 -18.10 32.88 14.81
C VAL A 102 -18.51 33.73 16.02
N HIS A 103 -18.25 35.03 16.00
CA HIS A 103 -18.68 35.93 17.08
C HIS A 103 -20.19 36.01 17.23
N ALA A 104 -20.94 36.03 16.13
CA ALA A 104 -22.41 36.05 16.17
C ALA A 104 -22.98 34.75 16.78
N LEU A 105 -22.32 33.61 16.51
CA LEU A 105 -22.65 32.34 17.14
C LEU A 105 -22.34 32.40 18.65
N GLU A 106 -21.19 32.89 19.09
CA GLU A 106 -20.86 33.02 20.52
C GLU A 106 -21.83 33.93 21.29
N ALA A 107 -22.25 35.05 20.68
CA ALA A 107 -23.14 36.03 21.31
C ALA A 107 -24.56 35.52 21.61
N HIS A 108 -24.96 34.41 20.98
CA HIS A 108 -26.25 33.77 21.23
C HIS A 108 -26.04 32.38 21.83
N PRO A 109 -25.72 32.26 23.14
CA PRO A 109 -25.72 30.96 23.80
C PRO A 109 -27.13 30.37 23.69
N CYS A 110 -27.24 29.23 23.02
CA CYS A 110 -28.44 28.40 23.11
C CYS A 110 -28.53 27.76 24.50
#